data_AF-A0A8B9AM27-F1
#
_entry.id   AF-A0A8B9AM27-F1
#
_cell.length_a   1.000
_cell.length_b   1.000
_cell.length_c   1.000
_cell.angle_alpha   90.00
_cell.angle_beta   90.00
_cell.angle_gamma   90.00
#
_symmetry.space_group_name_H-M   'P 1'
#
loop_
_entity.id
_entity.type
_entity.pdbx_description
1 polymer ?
#
loop_
_entity_poly.entity_id
_entity_poly.type
_entity_poly.pdbx_seq_one_letter_code
_entity_poly.pdbx_strand_id
1 'polypeptide(L)'
;MEDVERLLGEKMKGKNQNDYKGKSEQMIKYIKKLRTCIRWFMELEDGYLADQEKLRSMLDSKEKRHAEIEAQMRAKVEELNAIIQDLQRQHASLLESFRKEEADKLIDLLKISSSSVNCLACF
;
A
#
# COMPACT_ATOMS: atom_id res chain seq x y z
N MET A 1 -26.77 -26.73 0.81
CA MET A 1 -26.08 -28.01 0.47
C MET A 1 -26.85 -29.23 0.94
N GLU A 2 -27.51 -29.15 2.10
CA GLU A 2 -28.35 -30.22 2.67
C GLU A 2 -29.41 -30.78 1.68
N ASP A 3 -29.97 -29.94 0.80
CA ASP A 3 -30.92 -30.37 -0.22
C ASP A 3 -30.30 -31.24 -1.34
N VAL A 4 -29.02 -31.05 -1.64
CA VAL A 4 -28.28 -31.83 -2.66
C VAL A 4 -27.86 -33.17 -2.08
N GLU A 5 -27.36 -33.20 -0.85
CA GLU A 5 -27.04 -34.44 -0.14
C GLU A 5 -28.30 -35.29 0.10
N ARG A 6 -29.41 -34.65 0.48
CA ARG A 6 -30.71 -35.31 0.59
C ARG A 6 -31.19 -35.86 -0.75
N LEU A 7 -30.98 -35.12 -1.84
CA LEU A 7 -31.29 -35.58 -3.18
C LEU A 7 -30.46 -36.83 -3.53
N LEU A 8 -29.14 -36.79 -3.32
CA LEU A 8 -28.25 -37.92 -3.58
C LEU A 8 -28.58 -39.17 -2.74
N GLY A 9 -29.21 -39.00 -1.58
CA GLY A 9 -29.70 -40.09 -0.73
C GLY A 9 -31.06 -40.70 -1.13
N GLU A 10 -31.79 -40.13 -2.11
CA GLU A 10 -33.09 -40.65 -2.53
C GLU A 10 -32.95 -42.02 -3.24
N LYS A 11 -33.52 -43.09 -2.65
CA LYS A 11 -33.62 -44.41 -3.30
C LYS A 11 -34.90 -44.52 -4.14
N MET A 12 -34.82 -45.13 -5.32
CA MET A 12 -35.98 -45.41 -6.18
C MET A 12 -36.96 -46.34 -5.46
N LYS A 13 -38.25 -45.99 -5.47
CA LYS A 13 -39.32 -46.80 -4.87
C LYS A 13 -40.13 -47.47 -5.98
N GLY A 14 -40.47 -48.76 -5.85
CA GLY A 14 -41.32 -49.45 -6.84
C GLY A 14 -42.33 -50.35 -6.14
N LYS A 15 -43.53 -50.50 -6.71
CA LYS A 15 -44.55 -51.43 -6.15
C LYS A 15 -44.08 -52.89 -6.15
N ASN A 16 -43.25 -53.27 -7.13
CA ASN A 16 -42.67 -54.60 -7.30
C ASN A 16 -41.49 -54.53 -8.32
N GLN A 17 -40.74 -55.62 -8.45
CA GLN A 17 -39.48 -55.65 -9.23
C GLN A 17 -39.66 -55.26 -10.71
N ASN A 18 -40.83 -55.52 -11.29
CA ASN A 18 -41.14 -55.33 -12.71
C ASN A 18 -41.83 -54.01 -13.06
N ASP A 19 -41.99 -53.07 -12.12
CA ASP A 19 -42.57 -51.74 -12.39
C ASP A 19 -41.56 -50.81 -13.11
N TYR A 20 -41.22 -51.15 -14.35
CA TYR A 20 -40.25 -50.40 -15.15
C TYR A 20 -40.75 -49.00 -15.51
N LYS A 21 -42.07 -48.83 -15.71
CA LYS A 21 -42.67 -47.54 -16.03
C LYS A 21 -42.56 -46.56 -14.86
N GLY A 22 -42.96 -46.98 -13.65
CA GLY A 22 -42.87 -46.15 -12.45
C GLY A 22 -41.42 -45.82 -12.05
N LYS A 23 -40.49 -46.76 -12.28
CA LYS A 23 -39.04 -46.52 -12.10
C LYS A 23 -38.52 -45.52 -13.13
N SER A 24 -38.90 -45.64 -14.40
CA SER A 24 -38.48 -44.70 -15.46
C SER A 24 -38.96 -43.27 -15.18
N GLU A 25 -40.23 -43.10 -14.76
CA GLU A 25 -40.77 -41.79 -14.40
C GLU A 25 -40.05 -41.15 -13.19
N GLN A 26 -39.69 -41.95 -12.18
CA GLN A 26 -38.86 -41.50 -11.07
C GLN A 26 -37.45 -41.11 -11.51
N MET A 27 -36.84 -41.88 -12.41
CA MET A 27 -35.52 -41.56 -12.97
C MET A 27 -35.54 -40.21 -13.69
N ILE A 28 -36.56 -39.96 -14.50
CA ILE A 28 -36.73 -38.68 -15.22
C ILE A 28 -36.86 -37.52 -14.22
N LYS A 29 -37.64 -37.69 -13.15
CA LYS A 29 -37.78 -36.67 -12.10
C LYS A 29 -36.46 -36.41 -11.37
N TYR A 30 -35.72 -37.47 -11.06
CA TYR A 30 -34.41 -37.40 -10.41
C TYR A 30 -33.38 -36.67 -11.28
N ILE A 31 -33.27 -37.03 -12.56
CA ILE A 31 -32.39 -36.36 -13.54
C ILE A 31 -32.72 -34.86 -13.64
N LYS A 32 -34.01 -34.49 -13.67
CA LYS A 32 -34.41 -33.07 -13.69
C LYS A 32 -33.93 -32.32 -12.45
N LYS A 33 -34.08 -32.91 -11.26
CA LYS A 33 -33.59 -32.30 -10.01
C LYS A 33 -32.06 -32.12 -10.05
N LEU A 34 -31.31 -33.16 -10.47
CA LEU A 34 -29.84 -33.07 -10.59
C LEU A 34 -29.40 -31.98 -11.57
N ARG A 35 -30.06 -31.85 -12.73
CA ARG A 35 -29.76 -30.77 -13.69
C ARG A 35 -29.97 -29.39 -13.09
N THR A 36 -31.01 -29.20 -12.27
CA THR A 36 -31.23 -27.95 -11.56
C THR A 36 -30.12 -27.68 -10.54
N CYS A 37 -29.69 -28.69 -9.77
CA CYS A 37 -28.57 -28.54 -8.84
C CYS A 37 -27.27 -28.16 -9.56
N ILE A 38 -26.95 -28.83 -10.67
CA ILE A 38 -25.75 -28.53 -11.47
C ILE A 38 -25.78 -27.07 -11.95
N ARG A 39 -26.90 -26.63 -12.53
CA ARG A 39 -27.04 -25.24 -12.99
C ARG A 39 -26.84 -24.24 -11.86
N TRP A 40 -27.43 -24.49 -10.69
CA TRP A 40 -27.27 -23.61 -9.53
C TRP A 40 -25.81 -23.56 -9.04
N PHE A 41 -25.09 -24.68 -9.05
CA PHE A 41 -23.67 -24.68 -8.72
C PHE A 41 -22.82 -23.92 -9.74
N MET A 42 -23.13 -24.04 -11.03
CA MET A 42 -22.44 -23.26 -12.07
C MET A 42 -22.67 -21.76 -11.87
N GLU A 43 -23.91 -21.32 -11.64
CA GLU A 43 -24.21 -19.91 -11.37
C GLU A 43 -23.51 -19.38 -10.09
N LEU A 44 -23.40 -20.24 -9.07
CA LEU A 44 -22.69 -19.92 -7.83
C LEU A 44 -21.18 -19.80 -8.06
N GLU A 45 -20.59 -20.73 -8.82
CA GLU A 45 -19.17 -20.72 -9.19
C GLU A 45 -18.82 -19.48 -10.04
N ASP A 46 -19.65 -19.15 -11.03
CA ASP A 46 -19.53 -17.93 -11.83
C ASP A 46 -19.56 -16.67 -10.93
N GLY A 47 -20.44 -16.65 -9.93
CA GLY A 47 -20.51 -15.59 -8.92
C GLY A 47 -19.21 -15.47 -8.12
N TYR A 48 -18.67 -16.60 -7.64
CA TYR A 48 -17.39 -16.61 -6.92
C TYR A 48 -16.22 -16.15 -7.78
N LEU A 49 -16.16 -16.54 -9.05
CA LEU A 49 -15.13 -16.09 -9.99
C LEU A 49 -15.21 -14.58 -10.22
N ALA A 50 -16.42 -14.04 -10.37
CA ALA A 50 -16.62 -12.59 -10.52
C ALA A 50 -16.17 -11.81 -9.26
N ASP A 51 -16.51 -12.31 -8.06
CA ASP A 51 -16.08 -11.71 -6.81
C ASP A 51 -14.56 -11.82 -6.61
N GLN A 52 -13.95 -12.95 -6.97
CA GLN A 52 -12.50 -13.14 -6.92
C GLN A 52 -11.77 -12.14 -7.83
N GLU A 53 -12.26 -11.95 -9.06
CA GLU A 53 -11.66 -10.99 -9.99
C GLU A 53 -11.81 -9.55 -9.52
N LYS A 54 -12.98 -9.20 -8.97
CA LYS A 54 -13.21 -7.89 -8.35
C LYS A 54 -12.25 -7.64 -7.17
N LEU A 55 -12.08 -8.62 -6.28
CA LEU A 55 -11.15 -8.53 -5.15
C LEU A 55 -9.71 -8.35 -5.63
N ARG A 56 -9.29 -9.10 -6.64
CA ARG A 56 -7.95 -8.98 -7.23
C ARG A 56 -7.73 -7.61 -7.87
N SER A 57 -8.67 -7.13 -8.67
CA SER A 57 -8.61 -5.78 -9.26
C SER A 57 -8.51 -4.68 -8.19
N MET A 58 -9.23 -4.81 -7.08
CA MET A 58 -9.13 -3.86 -5.96
C MET A 58 -7.76 -3.93 -5.28
N LEU A 59 -7.21 -5.13 -5.07
CA LEU A 59 -5.90 -5.32 -4.48
C LEU A 59 -4.82 -4.67 -5.36
N ASP A 60 -4.79 -4.98 -6.65
CA ASP A 60 -3.83 -4.42 -7.61
C ASP A 60 -3.88 -2.88 -7.63
N SER A 61 -5.08 -2.30 -7.59
CA SER A 61 -5.27 -0.85 -7.52
C SER A 61 -4.71 -0.25 -6.23
N LYS A 62 -4.93 -0.91 -5.10
CA LYS A 62 -4.40 -0.48 -3.80
C LYS A 62 -2.89 -0.58 -3.74
N GLU A 63 -2.31 -1.66 -4.25
CA GLU A 63 -0.86 -1.85 -4.32
C GLU A 63 -0.20 -0.78 -5.18
N LYS A 64 -0.75 -0.49 -6.37
CA LYS A 64 -0.26 0.59 -7.23
C LYS A 64 -0.29 1.95 -6.53
N ARG A 65 -1.42 2.29 -5.89
CA ARG A 65 -1.55 3.53 -5.13
C ARG A 65 -0.57 3.60 -3.97
N HIS A 66 -0.36 2.48 -3.27
CA HIS A 66 0.59 2.42 -2.16
C HIS A 66 2.03 2.63 -2.65
N ALA A 67 2.43 1.95 -3.72
CA ALA A 67 3.74 2.13 -4.33
C ALA A 67 3.98 3.57 -4.81
N GLU A 68 2.97 4.20 -5.40
CA GLU A 68 3.02 5.61 -5.81
C GLU A 68 3.25 6.55 -4.61
N ILE A 69 2.47 6.38 -3.53
CA ILE A 69 2.63 7.18 -2.30
C ILE A 69 4.01 6.96 -1.69
N GLU A 70 4.48 5.71 -1.62
CA GLU A 70 5.80 5.38 -1.09
C GLU A 70 6.93 6.02 -1.92
N ALA A 71 6.79 6.06 -3.25
CA ALA A 71 7.73 6.75 -4.12
C ALA A 71 7.72 8.28 -3.89
N GLN A 72 6.54 8.90 -3.79
CA GLN A 72 6.41 10.33 -3.50
C GLN A 72 7.01 10.70 -2.14
N MET A 73 6.76 9.88 -1.11
CA MET A 73 7.31 10.10 0.23
C MET A 73 8.83 9.96 0.23
N ARG A 74 9.38 8.94 -0.44
CA ARG A 74 10.84 8.78 -0.60
C ARG A 74 11.48 9.99 -1.27
N ALA A 75 10.94 10.43 -2.39
CA ALA A 75 11.42 11.62 -3.10
C ALA A 75 11.38 12.86 -2.19
N LYS A 76 10.31 13.02 -1.39
CA LYS A 76 10.22 14.16 -0.47
C LYS A 76 11.24 14.10 0.65
N VAL A 77 11.52 12.91 1.19
CA VAL A 77 12.56 12.71 2.21
C VAL A 77 13.94 13.06 1.64
N GLU A 78 14.24 12.61 0.43
CA GLU A 78 15.51 12.92 -0.26
C GLU A 78 15.67 14.43 -0.50
N GLU A 79 14.61 15.09 -0.99
CA GLU A 79 14.58 16.54 -1.19
C GLU A 79 14.83 17.30 0.13
N LEU A 80 14.11 16.94 1.20
CA LEU A 80 14.26 17.57 2.51
C LEU A 80 15.66 17.36 3.09
N ASN A 81 16.23 16.16 2.94
CA ASN A 81 17.59 15.89 3.37
C ASN A 81 18.62 16.73 2.61
N ALA A 82 18.44 16.92 1.30
CA ALA A 82 19.30 17.78 0.49
C ALA A 82 19.23 19.24 0.96
N ILE A 83 18.02 19.74 1.25
CA ILE A 83 17.81 21.09 1.79
C ILE A 83 18.48 21.24 3.16
N ILE A 84 18.34 20.26 4.06
CA ILE A 84 18.99 20.28 5.38
C ILE A 84 20.51 20.37 5.23
N GLN A 85 21.11 19.55 4.35
CA GLN A 85 22.54 19.58 4.10
C GLN A 85 23.00 20.92 3.53
N ASP A 86 22.22 21.54 2.65
CA ASP A 86 22.54 22.84 2.08
C ASP A 86 22.48 23.95 3.13
N LEU A 87 21.42 23.98 3.95
CA LEU A 87 21.29 24.92 5.06
C LEU A 87 22.41 24.77 6.08
N GLN A 88 22.81 23.54 6.41
CA GLN A 88 23.95 23.28 7.29
C GLN A 88 25.26 23.84 6.71
N ARG A 89 25.50 23.67 5.41
CA ARG A 89 26.66 24.25 4.72
C ARG A 89 26.64 25.78 4.74
N GLN A 90 25.50 26.38 4.42
CA GLN A 90 25.33 27.85 4.47
C GLN A 90 25.54 28.40 5.88
N HIS A 91 24.97 27.74 6.90
CA HIS A 91 25.13 28.14 8.29
C HIS A 91 26.60 28.06 8.74
N ALA A 92 27.32 26.98 8.39
CA ALA A 92 28.74 26.84 8.69
C ALA A 92 29.58 27.95 8.04
N SER A 93 29.33 28.23 6.75
CA SER A 93 30.01 29.31 6.03
C SER A 93 29.75 30.68 6.63
N LEU A 94 28.50 30.96 7.02
CA LEU A 94 28.13 32.24 7.63
C LEU A 94 28.76 32.41 9.01
N LEU A 95 28.80 31.34 9.81
CA LEU A 95 29.44 31.35 11.13
C LEU A 95 30.95 31.59 11.01
N GLU A 96 31.61 31.00 10.01
CA GLU A 96 33.02 31.22 9.73
C GLU A 96 33.29 32.68 9.32
N SER A 97 32.51 33.23 8.38
CA SER A 97 32.67 34.62 7.95
C SER A 97 32.43 35.61 9.09
N PHE A 98 31.42 35.34 9.93
CA PHE A 98 31.10 36.17 11.09
C PHE A 98 32.27 36.20 12.08
N ARG A 99 32.82 35.03 12.43
CA ARG A 99 33.98 34.92 13.34
C ARG A 99 35.22 35.63 12.79
N LYS A 100 35.46 35.51 11.49
CA LYS A 100 36.58 36.20 10.84
C LYS A 100 36.43 37.72 10.94
N GLU A 101 35.24 38.24 10.63
CA GLU A 101 34.99 39.67 10.70
C GLU A 101 35.04 40.21 12.14
N GLU A 102 34.57 39.43 13.12
CA GLU A 102 34.70 39.76 14.55
C GLU A 102 36.17 39.81 14.98
N ALA A 103 37.00 38.85 14.55
CA ALA A 103 38.43 38.83 14.81
C ALA A 103 39.15 40.02 14.15
N ASP A 104 38.84 40.33 12.88
CA ASP A 104 39.43 41.46 12.16
C ASP A 104 39.11 42.79 12.86
N LYS A 105 37.86 42.98 13.32
CA LYS A 105 37.45 44.16 14.11
C LYS A 105 38.23 44.27 15.42
N LEU A 106 38.40 43.17 16.15
CA LEU A 106 39.18 43.16 17.39
C LEU A 106 40.66 43.52 17.15
N ILE A 107 41.25 43.00 16.08
CA ILE A 107 42.62 43.31 15.68
C ILE A 107 42.77 44.81 15.39
N ASP A 108 41.84 45.40 14.64
CA ASP A 108 41.91 46.82 14.30
C ASP A 108 41.73 47.73 15.53
N LEU A 109 40.87 47.37 16.48
CA LEU A 109 40.75 48.07 17.76
C LEU A 109 42.05 48.02 18.59
N LEU A 110 42.74 46.86 18.62
CA LEU A 110 44.03 46.71 19.29
C LEU A 110 45.15 47.54 18.63
N LYS A 111 45.15 47.64 17.29
CA LYS A 111 46.08 48.52 16.56
C LYS A 111 45.85 49.99 16.89
N ILE A 112 44.59 50.43 16.99
CA ILE A 112 44.24 51.81 17.34
C ILE A 112 44.66 52.15 18.78
N SER A 113 44.43 51.24 19.73
CA SER A 113 44.79 51.46 21.13
C SER A 113 46.31 51.54 21.33
N SER A 114 47.06 50.61 20.73
CA SER A 114 48.53 50.61 20.78
C SER A 114 49.14 51.87 20.12
N SER A 115 48.59 52.32 19.00
CA SER A 115 49.02 53.57 18.35
C SER A 115 48.77 54.80 19.23
N SER A 116 47.62 54.85 19.90
CA SER A 116 47.28 55.95 20.83
C SER A 116 48.21 56.01 22.04
N VAL A 117 48.57 54.85 22.62
CA VAL A 117 49.52 54.75 23.74
C VAL A 117 50.91 55.20 23.34
N ASN A 118 51.39 54.79 22.15
CA ASN A 118 52.69 55.22 21.65
C ASN A 118 52.74 56.74 21.40
N CYS A 119 51.64 57.34 20.92
CA CYS A 119 51.56 58.78 20.70
C CYS A 119 51.62 59.58 22.02
N LEU A 120 50.97 59.08 23.08
CA LEU A 120 51.04 59.67 24.43
C LEU A 120 52.43 59.56 25.07
N ALA A 121 53.20 58.53 24.74
CA ALA A 121 54.57 58.36 25.25
C ALA A 121 55.61 59.28 24.56
N CYS A 122 55.24 59.99 23.49
CA CYS A 122 56.10 60.92 22.77
C CYS A 122 55.98 62.39 23.23
N PHE A 123 55.13 62.68 24.23
CA PHE A 123 55.01 63.98 24.91
C PHE A 123 55.58 63.90 26.33
#